data_AF-A0A959ZWA0-F1
#
_entry.id   AF-A0A959ZWA0-F1
#
_cell.length_a   1.000
_cell.length_b   1.000
_cell.length_c   1.000
_cell.angle_alpha   90.00
_cell.angle_beta   90.00
_cell.angle_gamma   90.00
#
_symmetry.space_group_name_H-M   'P 1'
#
loop_
_entity.id
_entity.type
_entity.pdbx_description
1 polymer ?
#
loop_
_entity_poly.entity_id
_entity_poly.type
_entity_poly.pdbx_seq_one_letter_code
_entity_poly.pdbx_strand_id
1 'polypeptide(L)'
;MAALLVVGLLLPATAVASARPGPPSAAAFERATRDLLRAGTLDGPAAARSGGVGTGPVAGGAAGGELFPRKRLLTMYGAPQLGSTILGRLGPGAAARKAVKQARPYARAGDRRVIPGFDLIAVVANSTPGPDGEYRTRQPNRLIRTYLREARSIGGRLVLDIQPGRARVSDEIEALEQWIDEPDVDVSIDPEWAVGPRGVPGRTMGKIKAKEINRVSRRLQRTIDRNDLPPKALVIHQFHSGSVRRPRDIVQRRDVDVTLNFDGIGSPAAKKAGYRALSRRALFNGFSIFYTLDTKVMGPRSVLGLEPEVDFLLFQ
;
A
#
# COMPACT_ATOMS: atom_id res chain seq x y z
N MET A 1 -53.58 18.58 -28.14
CA MET A 1 -52.78 17.97 -27.07
C MET A 1 -51.38 17.71 -27.61
N ALA A 2 -50.40 18.50 -27.19
CA ALA A 2 -48.99 18.31 -27.55
C ALA A 2 -48.24 18.02 -26.23
N ALA A 3 -47.69 16.81 -26.13
CA ALA A 3 -46.94 16.37 -24.96
C ALA A 3 -45.51 16.94 -25.03
N LEU A 4 -45.17 17.81 -24.07
CA LEU A 4 -43.81 18.29 -23.84
C LEU A 4 -43.01 17.17 -23.16
N LEU A 5 -42.04 16.62 -23.88
CA LEU A 5 -41.10 15.63 -23.35
C LEU A 5 -39.90 16.38 -22.76
N VAL A 6 -39.91 16.58 -21.43
CA VAL A 6 -38.78 17.16 -20.69
C VAL A 6 -37.71 16.07 -20.55
N VAL A 7 -36.71 16.11 -21.42
CA VAL A 7 -35.48 15.32 -21.25
C VAL A 7 -34.64 15.97 -20.16
N GLY A 8 -34.75 15.46 -18.94
CA GLY A 8 -33.90 15.84 -17.83
C GLY A 8 -32.46 15.39 -18.09
N LEU A 9 -31.59 16.34 -18.43
CA LEU A 9 -30.15 16.13 -18.52
C LEU A 9 -29.59 15.86 -17.11
N LEU A 10 -29.43 14.59 -16.76
CA LEU A 10 -28.69 14.18 -15.55
C LEU A 10 -27.21 14.47 -15.77
N LEU A 11 -26.76 15.65 -15.33
CA LEU A 11 -25.34 15.96 -15.17
C LEU A 11 -24.72 14.98 -14.17
N PRO A 12 -23.56 14.38 -14.46
CA PRO A 12 -22.90 13.50 -13.52
C PRO A 12 -22.46 14.34 -12.32
N ALA A 13 -22.86 13.91 -11.11
CA ALA A 13 -22.40 14.50 -9.86
C ALA A 13 -20.87 14.49 -9.85
N THR A 14 -20.26 15.66 -10.01
CA THR A 14 -18.83 15.86 -9.81
C THR A 14 -18.56 15.64 -8.33
N ALA A 15 -17.97 14.48 -8.01
CA ALA A 15 -17.37 14.28 -6.70
C ALA A 15 -16.31 15.38 -6.53
N VAL A 16 -16.56 16.32 -5.62
CA VAL A 16 -15.54 17.28 -5.18
C VAL A 16 -14.47 16.44 -4.47
N ALA A 17 -13.42 16.08 -5.21
CA ALA A 17 -12.26 15.44 -4.64
C ALA A 17 -11.61 16.47 -3.71
N SER A 18 -11.72 16.28 -2.38
CA SER A 18 -10.82 16.97 -1.47
C SER A 18 -9.40 16.65 -1.93
N ALA A 19 -8.61 17.65 -2.30
CA ALA A 19 -7.30 17.42 -2.88
C ALA A 19 -6.43 16.67 -1.87
N ARG A 20 -5.91 15.49 -2.26
CA ARG A 20 -4.90 14.80 -1.45
C ARG A 20 -3.72 15.75 -1.21
N PRO A 21 -3.07 15.69 -0.05
CA PRO A 21 -1.86 16.47 0.20
C PRO A 21 -0.85 16.20 -0.92
N GLY A 22 -0.25 17.28 -1.45
CA GLY A 22 0.81 17.17 -2.45
C GLY A 22 2.11 16.60 -1.85
N PRO A 23 3.05 16.17 -2.71
CA PRO A 23 4.31 15.62 -2.25
C PRO A 23 5.19 16.70 -1.58
N PRO A 24 5.92 16.37 -0.50
CA PRO A 24 6.83 17.31 0.15
C PRO A 24 7.99 17.68 -0.79
N SER A 25 8.65 18.82 -0.56
CA SER A 25 9.95 19.06 -1.21
C SER A 25 11.01 18.13 -0.61
N ALA A 26 12.04 17.77 -1.39
CA ALA A 26 13.11 16.89 -0.93
C ALA A 26 13.77 17.44 0.35
N ALA A 27 14.14 18.71 0.34
CA ALA A 27 14.75 19.37 1.50
C ALA A 27 13.84 19.41 2.74
N ALA A 28 12.53 19.58 2.57
CA ALA A 28 11.60 19.55 3.71
C ALA A 28 11.48 18.13 4.28
N PHE A 29 11.40 17.12 3.42
CA PHE A 29 11.32 15.73 3.84
C PHE A 29 12.60 15.25 4.55
N GLU A 30 13.78 15.65 4.06
CA GLU A 30 15.06 15.35 4.72
C GLU A 30 15.19 16.02 6.09
N ARG A 31 14.73 17.28 6.23
CA ARG A 31 14.68 17.94 7.54
C ARG A 31 13.76 17.19 8.51
N ALA A 32 12.54 16.88 8.10
CA ALA A 32 11.60 16.12 8.92
C ALA A 32 12.16 14.74 9.30
N THR A 33 12.90 14.10 8.40
CA THR A 33 13.59 12.82 8.69
C THR A 33 14.66 12.99 9.75
N ARG A 34 15.52 14.02 9.65
CA ARG A 34 16.56 14.29 10.66
C ARG A 34 15.96 14.60 12.03
N ASP A 35 14.90 15.39 12.06
CA ASP A 35 14.22 15.75 13.31
C ASP A 35 13.60 14.53 13.97
N LEU A 36 12.94 13.67 13.18
CA LEU A 36 12.39 12.40 13.66
C LEU A 36 13.48 11.47 14.24
N LEU A 37 14.62 11.34 13.54
CA LEU A 37 15.73 10.51 14.00
C LEU A 37 16.39 11.03 15.29
N ARG A 38 16.38 12.35 15.50
CA ARG A 38 16.92 13.02 16.69
C ARG A 38 15.97 12.95 17.89
N ALA A 39 14.66 12.95 17.64
CA ALA A 39 13.66 12.92 18.70
C ALA A 39 13.63 11.59 19.49
N GLY A 40 14.35 10.55 19.05
CA GLY A 40 14.42 9.25 19.75
C GLY A 40 13.11 8.45 19.72
N THR A 41 12.10 8.93 18.99
CA THR A 41 10.75 8.34 18.92
C THR A 41 10.72 6.94 18.27
N LEU A 42 11.83 6.53 17.65
CA LEU A 42 11.99 5.22 17.01
C LEU A 42 12.53 4.12 17.95
N ASP A 43 13.07 4.52 19.09
CA ASP A 43 13.76 3.63 20.04
C ASP A 43 12.90 3.22 21.23
N GLY A 44 11.59 3.53 21.19
CA GLY A 44 10.65 3.04 22.19
C GLY A 44 10.62 1.51 22.22
N PRO A 45 10.35 0.88 23.39
CA PRO A 45 10.23 -0.56 23.48
C PRO A 45 9.19 -1.04 22.47
N ALA A 46 9.53 -2.09 21.73
CA ALA A 46 8.62 -2.70 20.77
C ALA A 46 7.29 -3.00 21.47
N ALA A 47 6.17 -2.83 20.76
CA ALA A 47 4.86 -3.10 21.33
C ALA A 47 4.90 -4.50 21.99
N ALA A 48 4.67 -4.55 23.32
CA ALA A 48 4.74 -5.79 24.09
C ALA A 48 3.93 -6.86 23.37
N ARG A 49 4.46 -8.10 23.27
CA ARG A 49 3.83 -9.24 22.59
C ARG A 49 2.38 -9.35 23.04
N SER A 50 1.46 -8.73 22.31
CA SER A 50 0.06 -8.82 22.64
C SER A 50 -0.33 -10.21 22.21
N GLY A 51 -0.55 -11.10 23.18
CA GLY A 51 -0.99 -12.48 22.97
C GLY A 51 -1.96 -12.52 21.79
N GLY A 52 -1.55 -13.27 20.78
CA GLY A 52 -2.15 -13.27 19.47
C GLY A 52 -3.67 -13.33 19.54
N VAL A 53 -4.33 -12.43 18.84
CA VAL A 53 -5.75 -12.62 18.52
C VAL A 53 -5.83 -13.81 17.58
N GLY A 54 -5.88 -15.03 18.13
CA GLY A 54 -5.94 -16.27 17.36
C GLY A 54 -4.77 -16.48 16.38
N THR A 55 -3.59 -15.91 16.66
CA THR A 55 -2.36 -16.18 15.91
C THR A 55 -1.51 -17.13 16.74
N GLY A 56 -1.64 -18.43 16.49
CA GLY A 56 -0.70 -19.41 17.03
C GLY A 56 0.75 -19.02 16.75
N PRO A 57 1.72 -19.57 17.50
CA PRO A 57 3.12 -19.22 17.33
C PRO A 57 3.52 -19.46 15.87
N VAL A 58 4.12 -18.45 15.23
CA VAL A 58 5.02 -18.73 14.11
C VAL A 58 6.27 -19.31 14.76
N ALA A 59 6.20 -20.60 15.09
CA ALA A 59 7.39 -21.37 15.37
C ALA A 59 8.28 -21.26 14.13
N GLY A 60 9.54 -20.91 14.34
CA GLY A 60 10.53 -20.88 13.28
C GLY A 60 10.52 -22.19 12.52
N GLY A 61 10.45 -22.10 11.19
CA GLY A 61 10.40 -23.25 10.30
C GLY A 61 9.86 -22.84 8.96
N ALA A 62 10.70 -22.90 7.94
CA ALA A 62 10.27 -22.91 6.56
C ALA A 62 9.16 -23.96 6.36
N ALA A 63 7.98 -23.52 5.94
CA ALA A 63 6.93 -24.38 5.39
C ALA A 63 5.99 -23.51 4.54
N GLY A 64 6.10 -23.68 3.23
CA GLY A 64 5.42 -22.90 2.20
C GLY A 64 3.89 -22.90 2.34
N GLY A 65 3.36 -21.80 2.88
CA GLY A 65 1.92 -21.53 2.83
C GLY A 65 1.64 -20.32 1.97
N GLU A 66 0.66 -20.45 1.08
CA GLU A 66 0.08 -19.36 0.29
C GLU A 66 -0.26 -18.15 1.19
N LEU A 67 -0.01 -16.94 0.69
CA LEU A 67 -0.48 -15.71 1.33
C LEU A 67 -1.93 -15.48 0.92
N PHE A 68 -2.19 -15.13 -0.34
CA PHE A 68 -3.54 -15.07 -0.90
C PHE A 68 -3.86 -16.36 -1.68
N PRO A 69 -5.11 -16.85 -1.68
CA PRO A 69 -6.30 -16.27 -1.04
C PRO A 69 -6.50 -16.69 0.43
N ARG A 70 -5.64 -17.57 0.98
CA ARG A 70 -5.85 -18.18 2.31
C ARG A 70 -5.83 -17.21 3.49
N LYS A 71 -5.07 -16.12 3.35
CA LYS A 71 -4.92 -15.07 4.36
C LYS A 71 -5.35 -13.74 3.75
N ARG A 72 -5.45 -12.73 4.60
CA ARG A 72 -5.71 -11.34 4.23
C ARG A 72 -4.66 -10.47 4.88
N LEU A 73 -4.12 -9.50 4.14
CA LEU A 73 -3.17 -8.55 4.68
C LEU A 73 -3.90 -7.22 4.94
N LEU A 74 -3.74 -6.66 6.14
CA LEU A 74 -4.32 -5.38 6.53
C LEU A 74 -3.23 -4.46 7.06
N THR A 75 -3.00 -3.35 6.36
CA THR A 75 -1.87 -2.46 6.62
C THR A 75 -2.30 -1.07 7.05
N MET A 76 -1.48 -0.45 7.90
CA MET A 76 -1.54 0.98 8.19
C MET A 76 -0.54 1.71 7.29
N TYR A 77 -1.02 2.67 6.50
CA TYR A 77 -0.21 3.38 5.51
C TYR A 77 0.51 4.60 6.08
N GLY A 78 1.70 4.88 5.56
CA GLY A 78 2.25 6.23 5.62
C GLY A 78 3.76 6.38 5.60
N ALA A 79 4.19 7.63 5.73
CA ALA A 79 5.56 7.99 6.05
C ALA A 79 5.59 8.59 7.46
N PRO A 80 6.47 8.12 8.35
CA PRO A 80 6.57 8.61 9.74
C PRO A 80 6.85 10.12 9.86
N GLN A 81 7.41 10.71 8.82
CA GLN A 81 7.68 12.15 8.73
C GLN A 81 6.44 12.98 8.38
N LEU A 82 5.37 12.35 7.89
CA LEU A 82 4.20 13.02 7.33
C LEU A 82 3.00 12.84 8.25
N GLY A 83 2.72 13.84 9.10
CA GLY A 83 1.59 13.85 10.02
C GLY A 83 0.19 13.82 9.36
N SER A 84 0.13 13.89 8.03
CA SER A 84 -1.08 13.60 7.26
C SER A 84 -1.40 12.10 7.16
N THR A 85 -0.42 11.23 7.40
CA THR A 85 -0.55 9.76 7.28
C THR A 85 -0.74 9.08 8.63
N ILE A 86 -1.23 7.83 8.65
CA ILE A 86 -1.39 7.08 9.89
C ILE A 86 -0.04 6.89 10.59
N LEU A 87 1.00 6.48 9.86
CA LEU A 87 2.32 6.23 10.44
C LEU A 87 3.01 7.51 10.93
N GLY A 88 2.72 8.67 10.32
CA GLY A 88 3.24 9.95 10.83
C GLY A 88 2.48 10.49 12.04
N ARG A 89 1.20 10.15 12.18
CA ARG A 89 0.41 10.48 13.40
C ARG A 89 0.71 9.54 14.55
N LEU A 90 0.99 8.28 14.24
CA LEU A 90 1.16 7.20 15.20
C LEU A 90 2.57 6.65 15.01
N GLY A 91 3.48 7.00 15.91
CA GLY A 91 4.82 6.40 15.94
C GLY A 91 4.75 4.85 15.96
N PRO A 92 5.87 4.16 15.70
CA PRO A 92 5.88 2.75 15.30
C PRO A 92 5.04 1.81 16.19
N GLY A 93 5.25 1.83 17.51
CA GLY A 93 4.50 0.97 18.43
C GLY A 93 3.01 1.31 18.56
N ALA A 94 2.62 2.58 18.41
CA ALA A 94 1.22 2.99 18.41
C ALA A 94 0.52 2.56 17.12
N ALA A 95 1.21 2.66 15.98
CA ALA A 95 0.73 2.13 14.71
C ALA A 95 0.55 0.60 14.78
N ALA A 96 1.48 -0.13 15.41
CA ALA A 96 1.38 -1.58 15.60
C ALA A 96 0.10 -1.97 16.37
N ARG A 97 -0.15 -1.30 17.50
CA ARG A 97 -1.38 -1.50 18.29
C ARG A 97 -2.63 -1.18 17.49
N LYS A 98 -2.61 -0.12 16.67
CA LYS A 98 -3.73 0.23 15.79
C LYS A 98 -3.96 -0.84 14.72
N ALA A 99 -2.90 -1.35 14.09
CA ALA A 99 -3.00 -2.41 13.09
C ALA A 99 -3.69 -3.66 13.65
N VAL A 100 -3.25 -4.14 14.83
CA VAL A 100 -3.89 -5.27 15.52
C VAL A 100 -5.35 -4.97 15.85
N LYS A 101 -5.64 -3.79 16.41
CA LYS A 101 -7.02 -3.38 16.74
C LYS A 101 -7.91 -3.37 15.49
N GLN A 102 -7.38 -2.90 14.37
CA GLN A 102 -8.11 -2.79 13.11
C GLN A 102 -8.30 -4.15 12.41
N ALA A 103 -7.38 -5.11 12.59
CA ALA A 103 -7.49 -6.46 12.06
C ALA A 103 -8.60 -7.30 12.73
N ARG A 104 -8.81 -7.14 14.04
CA ARG A 104 -9.81 -7.89 14.82
C ARG A 104 -11.22 -7.93 14.22
N PRO A 105 -11.86 -6.79 13.87
CA PRO A 105 -13.21 -6.82 13.32
C PRO A 105 -13.29 -7.46 11.93
N TYR A 106 -12.21 -7.45 11.13
CA TYR A 106 -12.15 -8.16 9.86
C TYR A 106 -12.02 -9.68 10.07
N ALA A 107 -11.16 -10.10 11.00
CA ALA A 107 -11.00 -11.51 11.35
C ALA A 107 -12.29 -12.13 11.93
N ARG A 108 -13.13 -11.34 12.60
CA ARG A 108 -14.45 -11.80 13.09
C ARG A 108 -15.55 -11.81 12.02
N ALA A 109 -15.40 -10.99 10.98
CA ALA A 109 -16.41 -10.82 9.95
C ALA A 109 -16.21 -11.74 8.74
N GLY A 110 -15.02 -12.32 8.58
CA GLY A 110 -14.70 -13.29 7.54
C GLY A 110 -14.13 -14.59 8.12
N ASP A 111 -13.70 -15.47 7.23
CA ASP A 111 -13.18 -16.81 7.50
C ASP A 111 -11.65 -16.93 7.33
N ARG A 112 -11.03 -15.96 6.65
CA ARG A 112 -9.57 -15.90 6.43
C ARG A 112 -8.84 -15.28 7.61
N ARG A 113 -7.66 -15.82 7.92
CA ARG A 113 -6.73 -15.19 8.88
C ARG A 113 -6.31 -13.80 8.38
N VAL A 114 -6.46 -12.78 9.22
CA VAL A 114 -6.02 -11.42 8.92
C VAL A 114 -4.65 -11.16 9.54
N ILE A 115 -3.64 -10.94 8.70
CA ILE A 115 -2.29 -10.53 9.07
C ILE A 115 -2.26 -9.00 9.16
N PRO A 116 -1.99 -8.39 10.33
CA PRO A 116 -1.79 -6.95 10.43
C PRO A 116 -0.43 -6.56 9.88
N GLY A 117 -0.24 -5.29 9.53
CA GLY A 117 1.07 -4.83 9.05
C GLY A 117 1.14 -3.33 8.82
N PHE A 118 2.21 -2.94 8.14
CA PHE A 118 2.44 -1.57 7.71
C PHE A 118 2.61 -1.53 6.21
N ASP A 119 2.15 -0.43 5.63
CA ASP A 119 2.49 -0.04 4.27
C ASP A 119 3.33 1.24 4.38
N LEU A 120 4.64 1.04 4.52
CA LEU A 120 5.59 2.10 4.80
C LEU A 120 6.03 2.69 3.47
N ILE A 121 5.83 3.99 3.27
CA ILE A 121 6.40 4.72 2.13
C ILE A 121 7.92 4.75 2.29
N ALA A 122 8.56 3.75 1.68
CA ALA A 122 9.99 3.47 1.71
C ALA A 122 10.73 4.37 0.70
N VAL A 123 10.03 4.76 -0.37
CA VAL A 123 10.49 5.73 -1.35
C VAL A 123 9.41 6.78 -1.51
N VAL A 124 9.71 8.02 -1.12
CA VAL A 124 8.74 9.13 -1.09
C VAL A 124 8.98 10.03 -2.29
N ALA A 125 7.94 10.28 -3.08
CA ALA A 125 8.03 11.21 -4.19
C ALA A 125 8.13 12.66 -3.67
N ASN A 126 8.92 13.47 -4.36
CA ASN A 126 9.16 14.86 -3.99
C ASN A 126 8.71 15.85 -5.07
N SER A 127 8.23 17.02 -4.65
CA SER A 127 7.89 18.12 -5.57
C SER A 127 9.11 18.83 -6.18
N THR A 128 10.30 18.57 -5.63
CA THR A 128 11.60 19.11 -6.08
C THR A 128 12.60 17.96 -6.31
N PRO A 129 13.59 18.12 -7.20
CA PRO A 129 14.60 17.09 -7.38
C PRO A 129 15.42 16.89 -6.09
N GLY A 130 15.79 15.63 -5.82
CA GLY A 130 16.86 15.29 -4.89
C GLY A 130 18.24 15.46 -5.56
N PRO A 131 19.33 15.09 -4.87
CA PRO A 131 20.70 15.23 -5.39
C PRO A 131 20.95 14.48 -6.71
N ASP A 132 20.26 13.37 -6.93
CA ASP A 132 20.33 12.54 -8.14
C ASP A 132 19.34 12.98 -9.24
N GLY A 133 18.54 14.02 -8.99
CA GLY A 133 17.55 14.52 -9.96
C GLY A 133 16.30 13.66 -10.09
N GLU A 134 16.11 12.63 -9.26
CA GLU A 134 15.05 11.62 -9.45
C GLU A 134 13.70 11.99 -8.83
N TYR A 135 13.59 13.16 -8.17
CA TYR A 135 12.36 13.62 -7.51
C TYR A 135 11.78 12.61 -6.50
N ARG A 136 12.66 11.92 -5.78
CA ARG A 136 12.30 10.95 -4.74
C ARG A 136 13.36 10.90 -3.65
N THR A 137 12.94 10.64 -2.42
CA THR A 137 13.82 10.43 -1.26
C THR A 137 13.56 9.03 -0.68
N ARG A 138 14.62 8.30 -0.37
CA ARG A 138 14.52 6.96 0.25
C ARG A 138 14.50 7.08 1.76
N GLN A 139 13.74 6.22 2.43
CA GLN A 139 13.78 6.09 3.87
C GLN A 139 15.16 5.60 4.34
N PRO A 140 15.69 6.14 5.45
CA PRO A 140 16.86 5.58 6.11
C PRO A 140 16.64 4.13 6.53
N ASN A 141 17.69 3.30 6.40
CA ASN A 141 17.67 1.89 6.84
C ASN A 141 17.24 1.71 8.30
N ARG A 142 17.57 2.65 9.19
CA ARG A 142 17.13 2.63 10.58
C ARG A 142 15.60 2.68 10.72
N LEU A 143 14.92 3.46 9.88
CA LEU A 143 13.46 3.57 9.90
C LEU A 143 12.81 2.28 9.39
N ILE A 144 13.29 1.75 8.26
CA ILE A 144 12.79 0.48 7.71
C ILE A 144 12.97 -0.65 8.74
N ARG A 145 14.16 -0.75 9.36
CA ARG A 145 14.44 -1.71 10.43
C ARG A 145 13.46 -1.60 11.60
N THR A 146 13.15 -0.37 12.03
CA THR A 146 12.23 -0.13 13.14
C THR A 146 10.82 -0.62 12.80
N TYR A 147 10.30 -0.27 11.63
CA TYR A 147 8.97 -0.73 11.22
C TYR A 147 8.90 -2.24 10.97
N LEU A 148 9.98 -2.85 10.45
CA LEU A 148 10.06 -4.30 10.30
C LEU A 148 10.03 -5.00 11.67
N ARG A 149 10.79 -4.48 12.65
CA ARG A 149 10.76 -4.98 14.04
C ARG A 149 9.37 -4.86 14.66
N GLU A 150 8.69 -3.74 14.47
CA GLU A 150 7.31 -3.57 14.98
C GLU A 150 6.29 -4.45 14.24
N ALA A 151 6.49 -4.73 12.94
CA ALA A 151 5.64 -5.67 12.22
C ALA A 151 5.81 -7.07 12.81
N ARG A 152 7.06 -7.49 13.05
CA ARG A 152 7.39 -8.77 13.69
C ARG A 152 6.80 -8.91 15.09
N SER A 153 6.81 -7.85 15.90
CA SER A 153 6.30 -7.89 17.28
C SER A 153 4.79 -8.21 17.36
N ILE A 154 4.04 -7.95 16.28
CA ILE A 154 2.61 -8.26 16.16
C ILE A 154 2.30 -9.44 15.23
N GLY A 155 3.33 -10.23 14.84
CA GLY A 155 3.17 -11.34 13.89
C GLY A 155 2.68 -10.89 12.51
N GLY A 156 3.05 -9.66 12.14
CA GLY A 156 2.62 -8.96 10.94
C GLY A 156 3.63 -8.98 9.80
N ARG A 157 3.39 -8.13 8.80
CA ARG A 157 4.27 -7.95 7.62
C ARG A 157 4.53 -6.46 7.36
N LEU A 158 5.64 -6.17 6.70
CA LEU A 158 5.99 -4.83 6.24
C LEU A 158 5.92 -4.77 4.72
N VAL A 159 5.04 -3.94 4.18
CA VAL A 159 5.03 -3.61 2.75
C VAL A 159 5.88 -2.36 2.55
N LEU A 160 6.83 -2.42 1.62
CA LEU A 160 7.64 -1.27 1.20
C LEU A 160 6.99 -0.59 0.00
N ASP A 161 6.42 0.58 0.24
CA ASP A 161 5.77 1.41 -0.77
C ASP A 161 6.78 2.27 -1.52
N ILE A 162 6.67 2.19 -2.85
CA ILE A 162 7.55 2.88 -3.79
C ILE A 162 6.76 3.93 -4.56
N GLN A 163 7.08 5.19 -4.28
CA GLN A 163 6.68 6.36 -5.06
C GLN A 163 7.89 6.85 -5.88
N PRO A 164 8.08 6.36 -7.12
CA PRO A 164 9.40 6.37 -7.76
C PRO A 164 9.85 7.75 -8.28
N GLY A 165 8.95 8.73 -8.37
CA GLY A 165 9.27 10.01 -9.00
C GLY A 165 9.66 9.80 -10.47
N ARG A 166 10.89 10.17 -10.83
CA ARG A 166 11.48 9.95 -12.16
C ARG A 166 12.25 8.64 -12.27
N ALA A 167 12.58 8.01 -11.14
CA ALA A 167 13.36 6.79 -11.12
C ALA A 167 12.61 5.66 -11.80
N ARG A 168 13.35 4.66 -12.30
CA ARG A 168 12.74 3.40 -12.71
C ARG A 168 12.38 2.62 -11.45
N VAL A 169 11.23 1.94 -11.45
CA VAL A 169 10.85 1.10 -10.31
C VAL A 169 11.90 0.00 -10.06
N SER A 170 12.53 -0.52 -11.11
CA SER A 170 13.61 -1.51 -10.97
C SER A 170 14.76 -1.05 -10.09
N ASP A 171 15.11 0.22 -10.18
CA ASP A 171 16.30 0.79 -9.52
C ASP A 171 15.99 0.98 -8.02
N GLU A 172 14.73 1.27 -7.69
CA GLU A 172 14.24 1.30 -6.31
C GLU A 172 14.09 -0.10 -5.70
N ILE A 173 13.67 -1.10 -6.49
CA ILE A 173 13.66 -2.50 -6.05
C ILE A 173 15.08 -2.98 -5.72
N GLU A 174 16.07 -2.61 -6.52
CA GLU A 174 17.47 -2.93 -6.26
C GLU A 174 18.00 -2.22 -5.01
N ALA A 175 17.69 -0.92 -4.84
CA ALA A 175 18.08 -0.17 -3.64
C ALA A 175 17.49 -0.74 -2.34
N LEU A 176 16.35 -1.43 -2.43
CA LEU A 176 15.66 -2.06 -1.31
C LEU A 176 15.93 -3.58 -1.20
N GLU A 177 16.83 -4.17 -2.00
CA GLU A 177 17.03 -5.64 -2.07
C GLU A 177 17.30 -6.26 -0.69
N GLN A 178 18.14 -5.61 0.14
CA GLN A 178 18.44 -6.09 1.50
C GLN A 178 17.19 -6.28 2.39
N TRP A 179 16.15 -5.49 2.15
CA TRP A 179 14.90 -5.57 2.90
C TRP A 179 13.92 -6.53 2.24
N ILE A 180 13.85 -6.51 0.91
CA ILE A 180 13.00 -7.41 0.12
C ILE A 180 13.41 -8.87 0.32
N ASP A 181 14.67 -9.14 0.65
CA ASP A 181 15.19 -10.47 0.97
C ASP A 181 14.70 -11.00 2.33
N GLU A 182 14.02 -10.20 3.16
CA GLU A 182 13.43 -10.64 4.43
C GLU A 182 12.09 -11.39 4.21
N PRO A 183 11.76 -12.43 4.98
CA PRO A 183 10.60 -13.31 4.72
C PRO A 183 9.23 -12.64 4.92
N ASP A 184 9.18 -11.56 5.69
CA ASP A 184 7.99 -10.82 6.09
C ASP A 184 7.93 -9.42 5.48
N VAL A 185 8.70 -9.20 4.41
CA VAL A 185 8.68 -7.97 3.61
C VAL A 185 8.04 -8.18 2.25
N ASP A 186 7.06 -7.34 1.94
CA ASP A 186 6.33 -7.25 0.68
C ASP A 186 6.66 -5.93 -0.03
N VAL A 187 6.14 -5.73 -1.24
CA VAL A 187 6.35 -4.51 -2.03
C VAL A 187 5.02 -3.93 -2.50
N SER A 188 4.90 -2.62 -2.43
CA SER A 188 3.85 -1.85 -3.09
C SER A 188 4.44 -0.79 -4.04
N ILE A 189 3.67 -0.44 -5.07
CA ILE A 189 4.01 0.61 -6.03
C ILE A 189 2.82 1.54 -6.19
N ASP A 190 3.06 2.83 -6.05
CA ASP A 190 2.11 3.92 -6.35
C ASP A 190 2.40 4.48 -7.77
N PRO A 191 1.66 4.05 -8.80
CA PRO A 191 1.94 4.44 -10.18
C PRO A 191 1.69 5.91 -10.46
N GLU A 192 0.82 6.61 -9.72
CA GLU A 192 0.58 8.04 -9.87
C GLU A 192 1.84 8.89 -9.64
N TRP A 193 2.82 8.36 -8.92
CA TRP A 193 4.11 9.01 -8.69
C TRP A 193 5.19 8.61 -9.70
N ALA A 194 4.91 7.67 -10.60
CA ALA A 194 5.79 7.31 -11.72
C ALA A 194 5.62 8.32 -12.87
N VAL A 195 6.20 9.50 -12.71
CA VAL A 195 5.97 10.67 -13.58
C VAL A 195 6.82 10.67 -14.86
N GLY A 196 7.70 9.69 -15.01
CA GLY A 196 8.61 9.57 -16.15
C GLY A 196 9.72 10.63 -16.15
N PRO A 197 10.63 10.59 -17.14
CA PRO A 197 11.92 11.30 -17.06
C PRO A 197 11.83 12.83 -17.06
N ARG A 198 10.68 13.40 -17.47
CA ARG A 198 10.46 14.85 -17.52
C ARG A 198 9.35 15.32 -16.60
N GLY A 199 8.62 14.41 -15.95
CA GLY A 199 7.51 14.77 -15.10
C GLY A 199 7.95 15.32 -13.75
N VAL A 200 7.02 15.92 -13.01
CA VAL A 200 7.26 16.36 -11.63
C VAL A 200 6.13 15.81 -10.76
N PRO A 201 6.43 15.07 -9.66
CA PRO A 201 5.42 14.62 -8.72
C PRO A 201 4.49 15.74 -8.25
N GLY A 202 3.19 15.48 -8.20
CA GLY A 202 2.17 16.46 -7.85
C GLY A 202 1.80 17.45 -8.95
N ARG A 203 2.51 17.45 -10.10
CA ARG A 203 2.17 18.23 -11.30
C ARG A 203 1.84 17.34 -12.49
N THR A 204 2.60 16.26 -12.65
CA THR A 204 2.40 15.25 -13.69
C THR A 204 1.73 14.04 -13.08
N MET A 205 0.62 13.59 -13.68
CA MET A 205 0.01 12.33 -13.29
C MET A 205 0.84 11.16 -13.84
N GLY A 206 1.39 10.35 -12.93
CA GLY A 206 2.19 9.19 -13.26
C GLY A 206 1.38 7.99 -13.78
N LYS A 207 2.11 6.99 -14.27
CA LYS A 207 1.55 5.70 -14.68
C LYS A 207 2.64 4.64 -14.80
N ILE A 208 2.25 3.39 -14.62
CA ILE A 208 3.10 2.21 -14.87
C ILE A 208 2.49 1.33 -15.96
N LYS A 209 3.32 0.55 -16.67
CA LYS A 209 2.87 -0.45 -17.65
C LYS A 209 2.91 -1.84 -17.04
N ALA A 210 2.03 -2.74 -17.47
CA ALA A 210 2.07 -4.16 -17.09
C ALA A 210 3.45 -4.82 -17.33
N LYS A 211 4.19 -4.41 -18.38
CA LYS A 211 5.56 -4.87 -18.63
C LYS A 211 6.52 -4.60 -17.46
N GLU A 212 6.37 -3.47 -16.79
CA GLU A 212 7.20 -3.08 -15.65
C GLU A 212 6.78 -3.82 -14.38
N ILE A 213 5.46 -3.93 -14.12
CA ILE A 213 4.92 -4.78 -13.05
C ILE A 213 5.43 -6.23 -13.21
N ASN A 214 5.38 -6.79 -14.42
CA ASN A 214 5.87 -8.14 -14.71
C ASN A 214 7.39 -8.28 -14.59
N ARG A 215 8.15 -7.19 -14.70
CA ARG A 215 9.60 -7.19 -14.44
C ARG A 215 9.85 -7.27 -12.93
N VAL A 216 9.13 -6.46 -12.14
CA VAL A 216 9.21 -6.48 -10.68
C VAL A 216 8.77 -7.84 -10.15
N SER A 217 7.62 -8.36 -10.57
CA SER A 217 7.15 -9.67 -10.10
C SER A 217 8.14 -10.79 -10.46
N ARG A 218 8.81 -10.74 -11.63
CA ARG A 218 9.88 -11.70 -11.97
C ARG A 218 11.08 -11.58 -11.04
N ARG A 219 11.46 -10.37 -10.65
CA ARG A 219 12.58 -10.14 -9.73
C ARG A 219 12.22 -10.69 -8.35
N LEU A 220 11.02 -10.42 -7.85
CA LEU A 220 10.53 -10.96 -6.58
C LEU A 220 10.50 -12.48 -6.57
N GLN A 221 9.99 -13.12 -7.65
CA GLN A 221 10.02 -14.58 -7.77
C GLN A 221 11.46 -15.12 -7.68
N ARG A 222 12.42 -14.52 -8.39
CA ARG A 222 13.83 -14.93 -8.28
C ARG A 222 14.42 -14.71 -6.89
N THR A 223 14.01 -13.66 -6.19
CA THR A 223 14.44 -13.44 -4.80
C THR A 223 13.86 -14.52 -3.89
N ILE A 224 12.60 -14.88 -4.06
CA ILE A 224 11.95 -15.97 -3.33
C ILE A 224 12.69 -17.30 -3.58
N ASP A 225 12.91 -17.66 -4.84
CA ASP A 225 13.55 -18.92 -5.20
C ASP A 225 15.01 -18.99 -4.71
N ARG A 226 15.76 -17.87 -4.76
CA ARG A 226 17.17 -17.83 -4.32
C ARG A 226 17.35 -17.94 -2.81
N ASN A 227 16.41 -17.38 -2.05
CA ASN A 227 16.54 -17.21 -0.61
C ASN A 227 15.58 -18.13 0.18
N ASP A 228 14.88 -19.06 -0.49
CA ASP A 228 13.87 -19.94 0.09
C ASP A 228 12.82 -19.19 0.93
N LEU A 229 12.32 -18.08 0.38
CA LEU A 229 11.39 -17.20 1.10
C LEU A 229 9.94 -17.68 0.97
N PRO A 230 9.06 -17.35 1.93
CA PRO A 230 7.62 -17.50 1.72
C PRO A 230 7.11 -16.58 0.58
N PRO A 231 5.90 -16.83 0.06
CA PRO A 231 5.27 -15.97 -0.93
C PRO A 231 5.20 -14.50 -0.49
N LYS A 232 5.29 -13.59 -1.47
CA LYS A 232 5.27 -12.13 -1.26
C LYS A 232 4.14 -11.48 -2.03
N ALA A 233 3.51 -10.47 -1.44
CA ALA A 233 2.61 -9.58 -2.16
C ALA A 233 3.40 -8.57 -3.01
N LEU A 234 2.91 -8.34 -4.23
CA LEU A 234 3.26 -7.17 -5.03
C LEU A 234 1.99 -6.35 -5.25
N VAL A 235 1.80 -5.30 -4.45
CA VAL A 235 0.58 -4.48 -4.47
C VAL A 235 0.77 -3.28 -5.41
N ILE A 236 -0.20 -3.03 -6.28
CA ILE A 236 -0.21 -1.85 -7.16
C ILE A 236 -1.37 -0.98 -6.73
N HIS A 237 -1.09 0.14 -6.07
CA HIS A 237 -2.12 1.07 -5.63
C HIS A 237 -2.66 1.82 -6.85
N GLN A 238 -3.94 1.63 -7.15
CA GLN A 238 -4.56 2.16 -8.36
C GLN A 238 -5.69 3.10 -7.99
N PHE A 239 -5.42 4.41 -8.09
CA PHE A 239 -6.43 5.45 -7.90
C PHE A 239 -7.39 5.58 -9.08
N HIS A 240 -6.90 5.42 -10.32
CA HIS A 240 -7.73 5.58 -11.52
C HIS A 240 -7.34 4.61 -12.66
N SER A 241 -8.22 4.47 -13.67
CA SER A 241 -8.04 3.52 -14.79
C SER A 241 -6.80 3.78 -15.66
N GLY A 242 -6.21 4.97 -15.56
CA GLY A 242 -5.02 5.37 -16.32
C GLY A 242 -3.68 5.11 -15.60
N SER A 243 -3.69 4.83 -14.29
CA SER A 243 -2.50 4.58 -13.47
C SER A 243 -1.75 3.33 -13.93
N VAL A 244 -2.48 2.30 -14.36
CA VAL A 244 -1.91 1.06 -14.88
C VAL A 244 -2.27 0.89 -16.35
N ARG A 245 -1.27 0.76 -17.22
CA ARG A 245 -1.45 0.59 -18.67
C ARG A 245 -1.32 -0.87 -19.07
N ARG A 246 -2.24 -1.30 -19.93
CA ARG A 246 -2.43 -2.70 -20.37
C ARG A 246 -2.52 -3.69 -19.21
N PRO A 247 -3.39 -3.46 -18.21
CA PRO A 247 -3.33 -4.30 -17.02
C PRO A 247 -3.82 -5.74 -17.28
N ARG A 248 -4.35 -6.04 -18.48
CA ARG A 248 -4.72 -7.41 -18.92
C ARG A 248 -3.49 -8.26 -19.19
N ASP A 249 -2.34 -7.63 -19.38
CA ASP A 249 -1.06 -8.30 -19.65
C ASP A 249 -0.29 -8.59 -18.35
N ILE A 250 -0.86 -8.27 -17.17
CA ILE A 250 -0.24 -8.56 -15.87
C ILE A 250 -0.34 -10.06 -15.61
N VAL A 251 0.78 -10.66 -15.18
CA VAL A 251 0.91 -12.10 -14.97
C VAL A 251 1.06 -12.38 -13.47
N GLN A 252 0.17 -13.21 -12.92
CA GLN A 252 0.37 -13.85 -11.61
C GLN A 252 1.57 -14.79 -11.66
N ARG A 253 2.28 -14.92 -10.54
CA ARG A 253 3.36 -15.90 -10.39
C ARG A 253 3.04 -16.84 -9.26
N ARG A 254 3.79 -17.94 -9.19
CA ARG A 254 3.58 -18.99 -8.20
C ARG A 254 3.65 -18.44 -6.78
N ASP A 255 4.69 -17.65 -6.47
CA ASP A 255 4.94 -17.16 -5.11
C ASP A 255 4.90 -15.62 -5.01
N VAL A 256 4.40 -14.96 -6.05
CA VAL A 256 4.22 -13.49 -6.05
C VAL A 256 2.76 -13.17 -6.31
N ASP A 257 2.08 -12.77 -5.24
CA ASP A 257 0.69 -12.40 -5.22
C ASP A 257 0.52 -10.98 -5.77
N VAL A 258 0.42 -10.87 -7.09
CA VAL A 258 0.26 -9.57 -7.75
C VAL A 258 -1.14 -9.04 -7.46
N THR A 259 -1.24 -7.90 -6.81
CA THR A 259 -2.51 -7.39 -6.27
C THR A 259 -2.81 -6.02 -6.85
N LEU A 260 -3.98 -5.82 -7.45
CA LEU A 260 -4.44 -4.47 -7.78
C LEU A 260 -5.25 -3.93 -6.62
N ASN A 261 -4.76 -2.87 -5.98
CA ASN A 261 -5.45 -2.22 -4.87
C ASN A 261 -6.26 -1.03 -5.35
N PHE A 262 -7.58 -1.05 -5.19
CA PHE A 262 -8.41 0.12 -5.45
C PHE A 262 -8.14 1.19 -4.39
N ASP A 263 -7.51 2.29 -4.82
CA ASP A 263 -7.08 3.36 -3.94
C ASP A 263 -7.98 4.60 -4.03
N GLY A 264 -9.27 4.45 -4.33
CA GLY A 264 -10.19 5.60 -4.45
C GLY A 264 -10.72 6.15 -3.12
N ILE A 265 -10.96 7.46 -3.09
CA ILE A 265 -11.71 8.15 -2.01
C ILE A 265 -13.17 8.37 -2.42
N GLY A 266 -14.06 8.47 -1.46
CA GLY A 266 -15.42 8.96 -1.71
C GLY A 266 -16.51 8.25 -0.90
N SER A 267 -17.73 8.27 -1.43
CA SER A 267 -18.87 7.59 -0.80
C SER A 267 -18.77 6.07 -0.93
N PRO A 268 -19.39 5.28 -0.04
CA PRO A 268 -19.44 3.83 -0.18
C PRO A 268 -19.93 3.35 -1.56
N ALA A 269 -20.89 4.05 -2.17
CA ALA A 269 -21.38 3.70 -3.50
C ALA A 269 -20.32 3.95 -4.59
N ALA A 270 -19.66 5.12 -4.56
CA ALA A 270 -18.58 5.44 -5.50
C ALA A 270 -17.41 4.47 -5.37
N LYS A 271 -17.02 4.13 -4.13
CA LYS A 271 -15.94 3.18 -3.88
C LYS A 271 -16.28 1.76 -4.33
N LYS A 272 -17.51 1.29 -4.09
CA LYS A 272 -17.99 0.00 -4.62
C LYS A 272 -17.93 -0.05 -6.14
N ALA A 273 -18.36 1.02 -6.81
CA ALA A 273 -18.32 1.11 -8.27
C ALA A 273 -16.86 1.14 -8.79
N GLY A 274 -15.99 1.94 -8.18
CA GLY A 274 -14.58 2.03 -8.54
C GLY A 274 -13.82 0.72 -8.32
N TYR A 275 -14.05 0.05 -7.19
CA TYR A 275 -13.49 -1.27 -6.91
C TYR A 275 -13.91 -2.29 -7.97
N ARG A 276 -15.20 -2.37 -8.32
CA ARG A 276 -15.69 -3.28 -9.36
C ARG A 276 -15.06 -2.99 -10.73
N ALA A 277 -14.85 -1.73 -11.06
CA ALA A 277 -14.30 -1.31 -12.34
C ALA A 277 -12.79 -1.61 -12.49
N LEU A 278 -12.04 -1.59 -11.37
CA LEU A 278 -10.58 -1.71 -11.39
C LEU A 278 -10.08 -3.08 -10.92
N SER A 279 -10.92 -3.87 -10.26
CA SER A 279 -10.62 -5.24 -9.86
C SER A 279 -10.54 -6.19 -11.05
N ARG A 280 -9.80 -7.29 -10.88
CA ARG A 280 -9.56 -8.31 -11.91
C ARG A 280 -9.60 -9.70 -11.32
N ARG A 281 -10.44 -10.57 -11.89
CA ARG A 281 -10.55 -11.97 -11.47
C ARG A 281 -9.26 -12.79 -11.65
N ALA A 282 -8.42 -12.41 -12.60
CA ALA A 282 -7.14 -13.07 -12.86
C ALA A 282 -6.02 -12.65 -11.87
N LEU A 283 -6.28 -11.70 -10.98
CA LEU A 283 -5.33 -11.19 -9.99
C LEU A 283 -5.98 -11.16 -8.60
N PHE A 284 -5.17 -10.91 -7.58
CA PHE A 284 -5.69 -10.55 -6.25
C PHE A 284 -6.12 -9.08 -6.22
N ASN A 285 -7.01 -8.74 -5.28
CA ASN A 285 -7.65 -7.43 -5.28
C ASN A 285 -7.59 -6.78 -3.89
N GLY A 286 -7.16 -5.53 -3.84
CA GLY A 286 -7.07 -4.75 -2.62
C GLY A 286 -8.09 -3.61 -2.56
N PHE A 287 -8.38 -3.12 -1.36
CA PHE A 287 -9.28 -1.99 -1.14
C PHE A 287 -8.73 -1.04 -0.07
N SER A 288 -8.55 0.23 -0.44
CA SER A 288 -8.15 1.29 0.50
C SER A 288 -9.36 1.87 1.24
N ILE A 289 -9.15 2.21 2.51
CA ILE A 289 -10.13 2.86 3.40
C ILE A 289 -9.48 4.10 3.99
N PHE A 290 -10.13 5.25 3.83
CA PHE A 290 -9.61 6.52 4.33
C PHE A 290 -10.43 6.99 5.52
N TYR A 291 -9.84 7.07 6.70
CA TYR A 291 -10.59 7.46 7.91
C TYR A 291 -11.16 8.88 7.84
N THR A 292 -10.46 9.78 7.16
CA THR A 292 -10.83 11.20 7.10
C THR A 292 -11.24 11.67 5.71
N LEU A 293 -10.92 10.92 4.64
CA LEU A 293 -11.23 11.32 3.26
C LEU A 293 -12.42 10.57 2.65
N ASP A 294 -12.82 9.43 3.22
CA ASP A 294 -14.08 8.79 2.84
C ASP A 294 -15.24 9.54 3.49
N THR A 295 -16.30 9.81 2.72
CA THR A 295 -17.49 10.50 3.28
C THR A 295 -18.21 9.64 4.31
N LYS A 296 -18.04 8.31 4.23
CA LYS A 296 -18.43 7.34 5.24
C LYS A 296 -17.52 6.12 5.16
N VAL A 297 -16.85 5.81 6.27
CA VAL A 297 -16.00 4.62 6.37
C VAL A 297 -16.85 3.36 6.24
N MET A 298 -16.50 2.49 5.28
CA MET A 298 -17.16 1.21 5.09
C MET A 298 -16.78 0.23 6.21
N GLY A 299 -17.78 -0.42 6.81
CA GLY A 299 -17.56 -1.44 7.83
C GLY A 299 -17.08 -2.79 7.26
N PRO A 300 -16.49 -3.67 8.10
CA PRO A 300 -15.88 -4.92 7.66
C PRO A 300 -16.78 -5.79 6.77
N ARG A 301 -18.02 -6.06 7.17
CA ARG A 301 -18.95 -6.89 6.37
C ARG A 301 -19.24 -6.31 4.98
N SER A 302 -19.32 -4.98 4.88
CA SER A 302 -19.56 -4.30 3.60
C SER A 302 -18.34 -4.37 2.67
N VAL A 303 -17.14 -4.37 3.24
CA VAL A 303 -15.88 -4.48 2.50
C VAL A 303 -15.60 -5.95 2.11
N LEU A 304 -15.82 -6.89 3.03
CA LEU A 304 -15.65 -8.32 2.76
C LEU A 304 -16.72 -8.88 1.81
N GLY A 305 -17.89 -8.25 1.72
CA GLY A 305 -18.92 -8.58 0.73
C GLY A 305 -18.74 -7.91 -0.64
N LEU A 306 -17.56 -7.33 -0.93
CA LEU A 306 -17.24 -6.87 -2.28
C LEU A 306 -16.95 -8.06 -3.19
N GLU A 307 -17.15 -7.85 -4.50
CA GLU A 307 -16.83 -8.84 -5.53
C GLU A 307 -15.87 -8.24 -6.57
N PRO A 308 -14.70 -8.87 -6.82
CA PRO A 308 -14.13 -10.04 -6.11
C PRO A 308 -13.94 -9.81 -4.61
N GLU A 309 -13.76 -10.88 -3.81
CA GLU A 309 -13.48 -10.73 -2.39
C GLU A 309 -12.10 -10.03 -2.20
N VAL A 310 -12.01 -9.12 -1.23
CA VAL A 310 -10.79 -8.31 -1.00
C VAL A 310 -9.70 -9.14 -0.32
N ASP A 311 -8.50 -9.21 -0.90
CA ASP A 311 -7.33 -9.92 -0.34
C ASP A 311 -6.42 -9.01 0.50
N PHE A 312 -6.37 -7.72 0.13
CA PHE A 312 -5.50 -6.71 0.74
C PHE A 312 -6.30 -5.48 1.19
N LEU A 313 -6.04 -4.99 2.41
CA LEU A 313 -6.72 -3.83 2.98
C LEU A 313 -5.70 -2.77 3.38
N LEU A 314 -5.83 -1.58 2.79
CA LEU A 314 -4.99 -0.43 3.13
C LEU A 314 -5.78 0.59 3.94
N PHE A 315 -5.31 0.95 5.13
CA PHE A 315 -5.91 2.02 5.93
C PHE A 315 -5.07 3.28 5.86
N GLN A 316 -5.73 4.41 5.58
CA GLN A 316 -5.14 5.74 5.40
C GLN A 316 -5.85 6.80 6.24
#